data_AF-A0A410QCM1-F1
#
_entry.id   AF-A0A410QCM1-F1
#
_cell.length_a   1.000
_cell.length_b   1.000
_cell.length_c   1.000
_cell.angle_alpha   90.00
_cell.angle_beta   90.00
_cell.angle_gamma   90.00
#
_symmetry.space_group_name_H-M   'P 1'
#
loop_
_entity.id
_entity.type
_entity.pdbx_description
1 polymer ?
#
loop_
_entity_poly.entity_id
_entity_poly.type
_entity_poly.pdbx_seq_one_letter_code
_entity_poly.pdbx_strand_id
1 'polypeptide(L)' 'MNVDLIFKIASIGILSAVLHTLLERAGKEEYAYLATLAGVIIVLGVVINLISKLFENVKSLFQLY' A
#
# COMPACT_ATOMS: atom_id res chain seq x y z
N MET A 1 3.44 -2.34 -18.79
CA MET A 1 3.29 -2.73 -17.38
C MET A 1 4.20 -1.83 -16.54
N ASN A 2 3.63 -0.82 -15.85
CA ASN A 2 4.30 0.06 -14.88
C ASN A 2 3.28 1.04 -14.23
N VAL A 3 2.34 1.56 -15.03
CA VAL A 3 1.35 2.55 -14.55
C VAL A 3 0.32 1.93 -13.60
N ASP A 4 -0.04 0.66 -13.81
CA ASP A 4 -1.01 -0.06 -12.99
C ASP A 4 -0.60 -0.14 -11.52
N LEU A 5 0.69 -0.39 -11.26
CA LEU A 5 1.25 -0.45 -9.90
C LEU A 5 1.24 0.94 -9.24
N ILE A 6 1.61 1.97 -10.00
CA ILE A 6 1.61 3.37 -9.54
C ILE A 6 0.17 3.77 -9.18
N PHE A 7 -0.80 3.49 -10.06
CA PHE A 7 -2.21 3.74 -9.79
C PHE A 7 -2.68 2.98 -8.56
N LYS A 8 -2.32 1.70 -8.41
CA LYS A 8 -2.74 0.89 -7.26
C LYS A 8 -2.28 1.48 -5.93
N ILE A 9 -1.01 1.91 -5.84
CA ILE A 9 -0.46 2.53 -4.63
C ILE A 9 -1.04 3.95 -4.43
N ALA A 10 -1.11 4.76 -5.49
CA ALA A 10 -1.64 6.12 -5.42
C ALA A 10 -3.13 6.15 -5.00
N SER A 11 -3.94 5.23 -5.52
CA SER A 11 -5.35 5.09 -5.13
C SER A 11 -5.51 4.78 -3.65
N ILE A 12 -4.68 3.91 -3.08
CA ILE A 12 -4.69 3.61 -1.63
C ILE A 12 -4.32 4.85 -0.82
N GLY A 13 -3.31 5.60 -1.27
CA GLY A 13 -2.89 6.86 -0.62
C GLY A 13 -3.97 7.92 -0.63
N ILE A 14 -4.62 8.15 -1.79
CA ILE A 14 -5.72 9.10 -1.92
C ILE A 14 -6.91 8.68 -1.05
N LEU A 15 -7.30 7.40 -1.10
CA LEU A 15 -8.41 6.88 -0.29
C LEU A 15 -8.15 7.03 1.22
N SER A 16 -6.94 6.70 1.67
CA SER A 16 -6.55 6.82 3.07
C SER A 16 -6.57 8.28 3.54
N ALA A 17 -6.05 9.21 2.73
CA ALA A 17 -6.07 10.63 3.04
C ALA A 17 -7.50 11.19 3.11
N VAL A 18 -8.35 10.84 2.14
CA VAL A 18 -9.76 11.27 2.13
C VAL A 18 -10.50 10.71 3.36
N LEU A 19 -10.29 9.43 3.70
CA LEU A 19 -10.87 8.81 4.90
C LEU A 19 -10.44 9.54 6.18
N HIS A 20 -9.15 9.86 6.30
CA HIS A 20 -8.63 10.61 7.44
C HIS A 20 -9.34 11.95 7.59
N THR A 21 -9.39 12.76 6.53
CA THR A 21 -10.05 14.08 6.56
C THR A 21 -11.54 13.97 6.86
N LEU A 22 -12.23 12.93 6.38
CA LEU A 22 -13.65 12.72 6.67
C LEU A 22 -13.89 12.32 8.14
N LEU A 23 -13.06 11.43 8.70
CA LEU A 23 -13.15 10.97 10.09
C LEU A 23 -12.81 12.08 11.07
N GLU A 24 -11.80 12.89 10.75
CA GLU A 24 -11.42 14.08 11.51
C GLU A 24 -12.57 15.11 11.52
N ARG A 25 -13.15 15.42 10.35
CA ARG A 25 -14.32 16.32 10.24
C ARG A 25 -15.58 15.77 10.93
N ALA A 26 -15.69 14.46 11.08
CA ALA A 26 -16.78 13.82 11.82
C ALA A 26 -16.55 13.83 13.35
N GLY A 27 -15.46 14.43 13.84
CA GLY A 27 -15.11 14.46 15.27
C GLY A 27 -14.62 13.10 15.81
N LYS A 28 -14.16 12.21 14.92
CA LYS A 28 -13.69 10.85 15.22
C LYS A 28 -12.19 10.74 14.97
N GLU A 29 -11.41 11.61 15.61
CA GLU A 29 -9.95 11.70 15.39
C GLU A 29 -9.21 10.39 15.66
N GLU A 30 -9.55 9.64 16.71
CA GLU A 30 -8.92 8.34 16.99
C GLU A 30 -9.06 7.35 15.81
N TYR A 31 -10.24 7.32 15.19
CA TYR A 31 -10.48 6.48 14.02
C TYR A 31 -9.74 7.01 12.79
N ALA A 32 -9.57 8.32 12.66
CA ALA A 32 -8.79 8.93 11.58
C ALA A 32 -7.31 8.50 11.65
N TYR A 33 -6.73 8.47 12.85
CA TYR A 33 -5.36 7.97 13.05
C TYR A 33 -5.22 6.47 12.74
N LEU A 34 -6.17 5.66 13.22
CA LEU A 34 -6.21 4.22 12.93
C LEU A 34 -6.37 3.94 11.43
N ALA A 35 -7.18 4.73 10.72
CA ALA A 35 -7.37 4.60 9.28
C ALA A 35 -6.08 4.94 8.50
N THR A 36 -5.34 5.97 8.91
CA THR A 36 -4.04 6.30 8.31
C THR A 36 -3.02 5.18 8.55
N LEU A 37 -2.97 4.64 9.76
CA LEU A 37 -2.08 3.51 10.09
C LEU A 37 -2.40 2.28 9.23
N ALA A 38 -3.69 1.95 9.07
CA ALA A 38 -4.15 0.87 8.21
C ALA A 38 -3.74 1.10 6.74
N GLY A 39 -3.86 2.33 6.24
CA GLY A 39 -3.39 2.71 4.91
C GLY A 39 -1.90 2.43 4.71
N VAL A 40 -1.07 2.79 5.69
CA VAL A 40 0.38 2.50 5.67
C VAL A 40 0.65 0.99 5.64
N ILE A 41 -0.03 0.21 6.49
CA ILE A 41 0.14 -1.26 6.54
C ILE A 41 -0.21 -1.90 5.19
N ILE A 42 -1.28 -1.46 4.54
CA ILE A 42 -1.68 -1.96 3.22
C ILE A 42 -0.59 -1.68 2.18
N VAL A 43 -0.03 -0.46 2.17
CA VAL A 43 1.06 -0.10 1.26
C VAL A 43 2.31 -0.95 1.50
N LEU A 44 2.67 -1.18 2.77
CA LEU A 44 3.77 -2.09 3.12
C LEU A 44 3.53 -3.51 2.59
N GLY A 45 2.29 -4.01 2.65
CA GLY A 45 1.92 -5.29 2.04
C GLY A 45 2.14 -5.35 0.53
N VAL A 46 1.88 -4.25 -0.18
CA VAL A 46 2.18 -4.14 -1.62
C VAL A 46 3.69 -4.19 -1.87
N VAL A 47 4.49 -3.51 -1.04
CA VAL A 47 5.95 -3.52 -1.16
C VAL A 47 6.52 -4.92 -0.92
N ILE A 48 6.02 -5.66 0.07
CA ILE A 48 6.44 -7.03 0.34
C ILE A 48 6.22 -7.92 -0.89
N ASN A 49 5.05 -7.85 -1.52
CA ASN A 49 4.76 -8.61 -2.74
C ASN A 49 5.69 -8.26 -3.91
N LEU A 50 6.08 -6.99 -4.03
CA LEU A 50 7.07 -6.58 -5.02
C LEU A 50 8.42 -7.22 -4.72
N ILE A 51 8.89 -7.15 -3.48
CA ILE A 51 10.13 -7.79 -3.05
C ILE A 51 10.10 -9.30 -3.35
N SER A 52 9.00 -10.00 -3.03
CA SER A 52 8.83 -11.42 -3.35
C SER A 52 8.98 -11.70 -4.85
N LYS A 53 8.33 -10.91 -5.71
CA LYS A 53 8.50 -11.03 -7.17
C LYS A 53 9.93 -10.78 -7.61
N LEU A 54 10.62 -9.81 -7.01
CA LEU A 54 12.01 -9.54 -7.31
C LEU A 54 12.89 -10.74 -6.94
N PHE A 55 12.64 -11.36 -5.79
CA PHE A 55 13.35 -12.59 -5.38
C PHE A 55 13.05 -13.78 -6.29
N GLU A 56 11.82 -13.98 -6.74
CA GLU A 56 11.50 -15.03 -7.72
C GLU A 56 12.20 -14.80 -9.06
N ASN A 57 12.23 -13.55 -9.53
CA ASN A 57 12.97 -13.20 -10.74
C ASN A 57 14.45 -13.52 -10.59
N VAL A 58 15.06 -13.19 -9.44
CA VAL A 58 16.46 -13.53 -9.14
C VAL A 58 16.65 -15.06 -9.15
N LYS A 59 15.81 -15.82 -8.44
CA LYS A 59 15.90 -17.30 -8.43
C LYS A 59 15.80 -17.90 -9.83
N SER A 60 14.89 -17.40 -10.66
CA SER A 60 14.71 -17.83 -12.04
C SER A 60 15.95 -17.55 -12.90
N LEU A 61 16.56 -16.37 -12.75
CA LEU A 61 17.80 -16.01 -13.45
C LEU A 61 18.98 -16.90 -13.06
N PHE A 62 19.04 -17.31 -11.80
CA PHE A 62 20.08 -18.22 -11.30
C PHE A 62 19.72 -19.70 -11.44
N GLN A 63 18.58 -20.05 -12.06
CA GLN A 63 18.08 -21.43 -12.19
C GLN A 63 17.97 -22.18 -10.85
N LEU A 64 17.82 -21.45 -9.76
CA LEU A 64 17.59 -21.96 -8.41
C LEU A 64 16.09 -22.22 -8.23
N TYR A 65 15.56 -23.20 -8.97
CA TYR A 65 14.19 -23.68 -8.79
C TYR A 65 14.10 -24.58 -7.55
#